data_AF-A0A271LX34-F1
#
_entry.id   AF-A0A271LX34-F1
#
_cell.length_a   1.000
_cell.length_b   1.000
_cell.length_c   1.000
_cell.angle_alpha   90.00
_cell.angle_beta   90.00
_cell.angle_gamma   90.00
#
_symmetry.space_group_name_H-M   'P 1'
#
loop_
_entity.id
_entity.type
_entity.pdbx_description
1 polymer ?
#
loop_
_entity_poly.entity_id
_entity_poly.type
_entity_poly.pdbx_seq_one_letter_code
_entity_poly.pdbx_strand_id
1 'polypeptide(L)'
;MSDDALPIELLNSDIPPSARVVELWGDPVLEVLDEPSEYHAVISAMPVAIKNVICVELLHWQVLNGGFRQYFYNSYGITAEGAVQGLSAMGLEKHAELTRQACVLLGKDFPEGRATRMELVGEIGSACIDFDALDDAFYALEEHNQNSLVAALDAYATAALKGQWQ
;
A
#
# COMPACT_ATOMS: atom_id res chain seq x y z
N MET A 1 -25.34 -18.31 18.26
CA MET A 1 -25.61 -17.75 16.93
C MET A 1 -25.50 -16.24 17.08
N SER A 2 -24.27 -15.75 16.96
CA SER A 2 -24.00 -14.31 16.84
C SER A 2 -24.36 -13.94 15.41
N ASP A 3 -25.14 -12.89 15.26
CA ASP A 3 -25.55 -12.34 13.97
C ASP A 3 -24.32 -11.59 13.43
N ASP A 4 -23.45 -12.29 12.69
CA ASP A 4 -22.17 -11.77 12.15
C ASP A 4 -22.38 -10.81 10.98
N ALA A 5 -23.50 -10.08 10.93
CA ALA A 5 -23.63 -8.97 10.01
C ALA A 5 -22.72 -7.82 10.47
N LEU A 6 -21.93 -7.26 9.55
CA LEU A 6 -21.25 -5.97 9.75
C LEU A 6 -22.21 -4.99 10.46
N PRO A 7 -21.86 -4.47 11.65
CA PRO A 7 -22.64 -3.41 12.28
C PRO A 7 -22.96 -2.33 11.26
N ILE A 8 -24.25 -2.02 11.07
CA ILE A 8 -24.73 -1.05 10.06
C ILE A 8 -24.01 0.30 10.21
N GLU A 9 -23.56 0.65 11.41
CA GLU A 9 -22.75 1.84 11.70
C GLU A 9 -21.37 1.84 11.01
N LEU A 10 -20.75 0.67 10.78
CA LEU A 10 -19.48 0.55 10.06
C LEU A 10 -19.63 0.71 8.54
N LEU A 11 -20.82 0.41 8.00
CA LEU A 11 -21.15 0.62 6.57
C LEU A 11 -21.64 2.05 6.28
N ASN A 12 -22.14 2.76 7.31
CA ASN A 12 -22.67 4.12 7.22
C ASN A 12 -21.68 5.19 7.71
N SER A 13 -20.40 4.88 7.83
CA SER A 13 -19.40 5.87 8.23
C SER A 13 -18.93 6.70 7.03
N ASP A 14 -18.65 7.98 7.26
CA ASP A 14 -18.00 8.87 6.28
C ASP A 14 -16.55 8.48 5.96
N ILE A 15 -16.03 7.43 6.62
CA ILE A 15 -14.69 6.89 6.39
C ILE A 15 -14.73 5.98 5.14
N PRO A 16 -13.86 6.21 4.14
CA PRO A 16 -13.73 5.33 2.99
C PRO A 16 -13.50 3.86 3.41
N PRO A 17 -14.10 2.88 2.71
CA PRO A 17 -13.93 1.46 3.02
C PRO A 17 -12.48 1.01 3.17
N SER A 18 -11.56 1.52 2.35
CA SER A 18 -10.14 1.18 2.45
C SER A 18 -9.48 1.71 3.72
N ALA A 19 -9.75 2.97 4.06
CA ALA A 19 -9.28 3.60 5.29
C ALA A 19 -9.84 2.88 6.54
N ARG A 20 -11.09 2.38 6.46
CA ARG A 20 -11.69 1.56 7.53
C ARG A 20 -10.93 0.24 7.74
N VAL A 21 -10.45 -0.39 6.67
CA VAL A 21 -9.62 -1.59 6.81
C VAL A 21 -8.32 -1.27 7.54
N VAL A 22 -7.69 -0.13 7.25
CA VAL A 22 -6.49 0.29 7.97
C VAL A 22 -6.80 0.61 9.44
N GLU A 23 -7.93 1.25 9.74
CA GLU A 23 -8.34 1.52 11.14
C GLU A 23 -8.51 0.22 11.96
N LEU A 24 -9.07 -0.83 11.36
CA LEU A 24 -9.40 -2.06 12.07
C LEU A 24 -8.25 -3.08 12.12
N TRP A 25 -7.37 -3.10 11.11
CA TRP A 25 -6.32 -4.12 10.97
C TRP A 25 -4.92 -3.55 10.71
N GLY A 26 -4.77 -2.24 10.62
CA GLY A 26 -3.50 -1.59 10.27
C GLY A 26 -2.47 -1.55 11.39
N ASP A 27 -2.90 -1.40 12.65
CA ASP A 27 -1.99 -1.21 13.79
C ASP A 27 -0.88 -2.28 13.87
N PRO A 28 -1.17 -3.60 13.79
CA PRO A 28 -0.12 -4.61 13.85
C PRO A 28 0.89 -4.53 12.69
N VAL A 29 0.50 -3.98 11.52
CA VAL A 29 1.43 -3.78 10.39
C VAL A 29 2.27 -2.53 10.64
N LEU A 30 1.65 -1.43 11.07
CA LEU A 30 2.30 -0.15 11.28
C LEU A 30 3.37 -0.22 12.38
N GLU A 31 3.14 -1.02 13.41
CA GLU A 31 4.07 -1.22 14.52
C GLU A 31 5.38 -1.92 14.11
N VAL A 32 5.39 -2.68 13.01
CA VAL A 32 6.51 -3.57 12.62
C VAL A 32 7.15 -3.22 11.28
N LEU A 33 6.84 -2.05 10.69
CA LEU A 33 7.33 -1.66 9.36
C LEU A 33 8.88 -1.58 9.24
N ASP A 34 9.57 -1.39 10.36
CA ASP A 34 11.04 -1.34 10.41
C ASP A 34 11.68 -2.66 10.88
N GLU A 35 10.87 -3.70 11.13
CA GLU A 35 11.29 -5.01 11.64
C GLU A 35 10.91 -6.13 10.64
N PRO A 36 11.74 -6.44 9.63
CA PRO A 36 11.34 -7.31 8.52
C PRO A 36 10.80 -8.68 8.92
N SER A 37 11.42 -9.32 9.91
CA SER A 37 10.96 -10.63 10.39
C SER A 37 9.57 -10.56 11.03
N GLU A 38 9.27 -9.49 11.76
CA GLU A 38 7.97 -9.31 12.42
C GLU A 38 6.91 -8.87 11.41
N TYR A 39 7.27 -7.97 10.48
CA TYR A 39 6.44 -7.60 9.33
C TYR A 39 5.96 -8.84 8.56
N HIS A 40 6.87 -9.74 8.19
CA HIS A 40 6.51 -10.96 7.46
C HIS A 40 5.62 -11.89 8.28
N ALA A 41 5.83 -11.99 9.60
CA ALA A 41 4.99 -12.79 10.48
C ALA A 41 3.55 -12.23 10.55
N VAL A 42 3.41 -10.90 10.72
CA VAL A 42 2.11 -10.21 10.75
C VAL A 42 1.38 -10.37 9.43
N ILE A 43 2.04 -10.03 8.31
CA ILE A 43 1.44 -10.06 6.96
C ILE A 43 1.05 -11.47 6.55
N SER A 44 1.80 -12.50 6.96
CA SER A 44 1.48 -13.89 6.64
C SER A 44 0.28 -14.43 7.41
N ALA A 45 0.00 -13.87 8.60
CA ALA A 45 -1.15 -14.26 9.41
C ALA A 45 -2.46 -13.57 8.99
N MET A 46 -2.39 -12.50 8.20
CA MET A 46 -3.56 -11.73 7.77
C MET A 46 -4.32 -12.36 6.59
N PRO A 47 -5.66 -12.22 6.54
CA PRO A 47 -6.43 -12.55 5.35
C PRO A 47 -5.88 -11.83 4.12
N VAL A 48 -5.77 -12.54 2.99
CA VAL A 48 -5.15 -12.02 1.76
C VAL A 48 -5.78 -10.71 1.30
N ALA A 49 -7.11 -10.61 1.34
CA ALA A 49 -7.79 -9.39 0.92
C ALA A 49 -7.48 -8.20 1.84
N ILE A 50 -7.35 -8.42 3.16
CA ILE A 50 -7.06 -7.37 4.14
C ILE A 50 -5.63 -6.85 3.97
N LYS A 51 -4.63 -7.74 3.91
CA LYS A 51 -3.23 -7.30 3.70
C LYS A 51 -3.02 -6.59 2.37
N ASN A 52 -3.75 -7.00 1.31
CA ASN A 52 -3.73 -6.32 0.02
C ASN A 52 -4.22 -4.87 0.14
N VAL A 53 -5.36 -4.65 0.80
CA VAL A 53 -5.89 -3.29 1.01
C VAL A 53 -4.90 -2.44 1.78
N ILE A 54 -4.37 -2.95 2.90
CA ILE A 54 -3.43 -2.19 3.75
C ILE A 54 -2.18 -1.79 2.95
N CYS A 55 -1.54 -2.72 2.24
CA CYS A 55 -0.32 -2.41 1.51
C CYS A 55 -0.54 -1.38 0.39
N VAL A 56 -1.68 -1.47 -0.32
CA VAL A 56 -2.02 -0.52 -1.39
C VAL A 56 -2.38 0.85 -0.83
N GLU A 57 -3.13 0.92 0.27
CA GLU A 57 -3.49 2.18 0.93
C GLU A 57 -2.23 2.92 1.43
N LEU A 58 -1.29 2.19 2.07
CA LEU A 58 -0.03 2.78 2.54
C LEU A 58 0.85 3.28 1.39
N LEU A 59 0.96 2.53 0.30
CA LEU A 59 1.61 3.00 -0.92
C LEU A 59 0.95 4.30 -1.41
N HIS A 60 -0.36 4.28 -1.59
CA HIS A 60 -1.12 5.40 -2.12
C HIS A 60 -0.96 6.66 -1.27
N TRP A 61 -1.07 6.55 0.05
CA TRP A 61 -0.87 7.68 0.98
C TRP A 61 0.52 8.29 0.87
N GLN A 62 1.56 7.47 0.79
CA GLN A 62 2.93 7.98 0.75
C GLN A 62 3.28 8.58 -0.62
N VAL A 63 2.88 7.92 -1.71
CA VAL A 63 3.16 8.40 -3.06
C VAL A 63 2.39 9.70 -3.34
N LEU A 64 1.11 9.80 -2.99
CA LEU A 64 0.38 11.06 -3.19
C LEU A 64 0.82 12.19 -2.25
N ASN A 65 1.51 11.87 -1.15
CA ASN A 65 2.01 12.88 -0.23
C ASN A 65 3.43 13.38 -0.57
N GLY A 66 4.30 12.52 -1.10
CA GLY A 66 5.70 12.88 -1.37
C GLY A 66 6.43 11.95 -2.35
N GLY A 67 5.69 11.25 -3.22
CA GLY A 67 6.23 10.36 -4.25
C GLY A 67 6.81 9.05 -3.73
N PHE A 68 7.31 8.24 -4.67
CA PHE A 68 8.03 6.99 -4.38
C PHE A 68 9.25 7.23 -3.50
N ARG A 69 9.89 8.40 -3.63
CA ARG A 69 10.99 8.80 -2.73
C ARG A 69 10.55 8.75 -1.27
N GLN A 70 9.45 9.42 -0.92
CA GLN A 70 8.93 9.43 0.45
C GLN A 70 8.53 8.02 0.90
N TYR A 71 7.87 7.26 0.03
CA TYR A 71 7.45 5.89 0.32
C TYR A 71 8.63 4.98 0.71
N PHE A 72 9.73 4.99 -0.05
CA PHE A 72 10.88 4.15 0.22
C PHE A 72 11.80 4.67 1.33
N TYR A 73 11.91 6.00 1.47
CA TYR A 73 12.71 6.64 2.53
C TYR A 73 12.08 6.43 3.92
N ASN A 74 10.75 6.43 4.00
CA ASN A 74 10.02 6.15 5.23
C ASN A 74 9.90 4.63 5.48
N SER A 75 9.37 4.26 6.65
CA SER A 75 9.21 2.86 7.07
C SER A 75 8.30 2.05 6.13
N TYR A 76 7.39 2.72 5.40
CA TYR A 76 6.38 2.08 4.55
C TYR A 76 6.94 1.26 3.38
N GLY A 77 8.16 1.55 2.91
CA GLY A 77 8.72 0.91 1.71
C GLY A 77 8.81 -0.62 1.78
N ILE A 78 8.84 -1.22 2.97
CA ILE A 78 8.81 -2.69 3.12
C ILE A 78 7.52 -3.30 2.55
N THR A 79 6.45 -2.52 2.46
CA THR A 79 5.14 -2.97 1.95
C THR A 79 5.06 -3.06 0.42
N ALA A 80 6.12 -2.67 -0.31
CA ALA A 80 6.06 -2.47 -1.76
C ALA A 80 5.70 -3.73 -2.54
N GLU A 81 6.26 -4.89 -2.17
CA GLU A 81 5.91 -6.16 -2.82
C GLU A 81 4.45 -6.54 -2.55
N GLY A 82 3.97 -6.33 -1.33
CA GLY A 82 2.56 -6.50 -0.96
C GLY A 82 1.64 -5.55 -1.72
N ALA A 83 2.06 -4.30 -1.94
CA ALA A 83 1.32 -3.31 -2.71
C ALA A 83 1.23 -3.71 -4.18
N VAL A 84 2.30 -4.20 -4.80
CA VAL A 84 2.29 -4.73 -6.18
C VAL A 84 1.29 -5.88 -6.32
N GLN A 85 1.29 -6.81 -5.37
CA GLN A 85 0.35 -7.93 -5.35
C GLN A 85 -1.10 -7.45 -5.19
N GLY A 86 -1.34 -6.51 -4.27
CA GLY A 86 -2.66 -5.92 -4.03
C GLY A 86 -3.19 -5.17 -5.26
N LEU A 87 -2.37 -4.32 -5.88
CA LEU A 87 -2.72 -3.59 -7.11
C LEU A 87 -3.10 -4.55 -8.23
N SER A 88 -2.32 -5.62 -8.43
CA SER A 88 -2.62 -6.65 -9.45
C SER A 88 -3.95 -7.36 -9.13
N ALA A 89 -4.20 -7.70 -7.86
CA ALA A 89 -5.46 -8.31 -7.43
C ALA A 89 -6.69 -7.40 -7.62
N MET A 90 -6.47 -6.08 -7.65
CA MET A 90 -7.49 -5.05 -7.92
C MET A 90 -7.63 -4.73 -9.42
N GLY A 91 -6.84 -5.36 -10.29
CA GLY A 91 -6.82 -5.08 -11.74
C GLY A 91 -6.10 -3.79 -12.13
N LEU A 92 -5.32 -3.20 -11.20
CA LEU A 92 -4.56 -1.96 -11.38
C LEU A 92 -3.15 -2.24 -11.89
N GLU A 93 -3.05 -2.96 -13.02
CA GLU A 93 -1.76 -3.45 -13.55
C GLU A 93 -0.77 -2.33 -13.88
N LYS A 94 -1.25 -1.16 -14.30
CA LYS A 94 -0.37 -0.01 -14.60
C LYS A 94 0.28 0.53 -13.34
N HIS A 95 -0.48 0.69 -12.25
CA HIS A 95 0.07 1.07 -10.95
C HIS A 95 1.04 0.01 -10.45
N ALA A 96 0.67 -1.28 -10.55
CA ALA A 96 1.53 -2.38 -10.12
C ALA A 96 2.88 -2.36 -10.84
N GLU A 97 2.86 -2.08 -12.14
CA GLU A 97 4.08 -1.97 -12.95
C GLU A 97 4.93 -0.75 -12.57
N LEU A 98 4.32 0.43 -12.35
CA LEU A 98 5.07 1.61 -11.88
C LEU A 98 5.73 1.37 -10.52
N THR A 99 5.01 0.77 -9.57
CA THR A 99 5.56 0.41 -8.26
C THR A 99 6.69 -0.62 -8.39
N ARG A 100 6.56 -1.60 -9.29
CA ARG A 100 7.62 -2.58 -9.57
C ARG A 100 8.86 -1.93 -10.16
N GLN A 101 8.70 -1.02 -11.13
CA GLN A 101 9.81 -0.26 -11.70
C GLN A 101 10.50 0.57 -10.62
N ALA A 102 9.73 1.21 -9.73
CA ALA A 102 10.27 1.96 -8.60
C ALA A 102 11.10 1.05 -7.67
N CYS A 103 10.64 -0.17 -7.37
CA CYS A 103 11.41 -1.15 -6.58
C CYS A 103 12.74 -1.53 -7.25
N VAL A 104 12.73 -1.73 -8.58
CA VAL A 104 13.93 -2.11 -9.35
C VAL A 104 15.03 -1.05 -9.27
N LEU A 105 14.68 0.23 -9.11
CA LEU A 105 15.66 1.31 -8.94
C LEU A 105 16.48 1.17 -7.64
N LEU A 106 15.93 0.50 -6.61
CA LEU A 106 16.68 0.22 -5.37
C LEU A 106 17.59 -1.01 -5.48
N GLY A 107 17.50 -1.78 -6.56
CA GLY A 107 18.35 -2.95 -6.81
C GLY A 107 17.56 -4.17 -7.28
N LYS A 108 18.32 -5.19 -7.70
CA LYS A 108 17.76 -6.47 -8.15
C LYS A 108 17.03 -7.21 -7.01
N ASP A 109 17.62 -7.18 -5.83
CA ASP A 109 17.05 -7.74 -4.61
C ASP A 109 16.53 -6.55 -3.78
N PHE A 110 15.23 -6.51 -3.51
CA PHE A 110 14.61 -5.35 -2.87
C PHE A 110 15.10 -5.21 -1.42
N PRO A 111 15.56 -4.02 -0.97
CA PRO A 111 16.03 -3.84 0.40
C PRO A 111 14.85 -3.64 1.37
N GLU A 112 14.55 -4.69 2.15
CA GLU A 112 13.50 -4.64 3.18
C GLU A 112 13.84 -3.73 4.36
N GLY A 113 15.14 -3.57 4.68
CA GLY A 113 15.60 -2.71 5.76
C GLY A 113 15.52 -1.24 5.38
N ARG A 114 14.81 -0.43 6.20
CA ARG A 114 14.65 1.01 5.95
C ARG A 114 15.98 1.75 5.85
N ALA A 115 16.94 1.47 6.73
CA ALA A 115 18.26 2.12 6.69
C ALA A 115 18.95 1.94 5.33
N THR A 116 18.92 0.72 4.78
CA THR A 116 19.46 0.43 3.45
C THR A 116 18.70 1.16 2.36
N ARG A 117 17.36 1.24 2.43
CA ARG A 117 16.58 2.04 1.48
C ARG A 117 16.94 3.53 1.56
N MET A 118 17.09 4.10 2.75
CA MET A 118 17.47 5.51 2.93
C MET A 118 18.82 5.82 2.28
N GLU A 119 19.81 4.94 2.46
CA GLU A 119 21.13 5.07 1.82
C GLU A 119 21.03 5.05 0.28
N LEU A 120 20.21 4.15 -0.27
CA LEU A 120 20.03 4.00 -1.72
C LEU A 120 19.22 5.14 -2.33
N VAL A 121 18.12 5.52 -1.68
CA VAL A 121 17.27 6.64 -2.11
C VAL A 121 18.07 7.94 -2.07
N GLY A 122 18.90 8.12 -1.06
CA GLY A 122 19.77 9.30 -0.90
C GLY A 122 19.04 10.53 -0.34
N GLU A 123 19.81 11.48 0.15
CA GLU A 123 19.30 12.76 0.68
C GLU A 123 18.97 13.74 -0.43
N ILE A 124 17.96 14.59 -0.22
CA ILE A 124 17.62 15.65 -1.18
C ILE A 124 18.82 16.59 -1.36
N GLY A 125 19.23 16.82 -2.61
CA GLY A 125 20.39 17.66 -2.94
C GLY A 125 21.73 16.93 -2.96
N SER A 126 21.71 15.60 -2.82
CA SER A 126 22.86 14.71 -3.06
C SER A 126 22.62 13.83 -4.30
N ALA A 127 23.53 12.90 -4.62
CA ALA A 127 23.26 11.88 -5.63
C ALA A 127 22.17 10.94 -5.09
N CYS A 128 20.93 11.14 -5.55
CA CYS A 128 19.76 10.36 -5.16
C CYS A 128 19.20 9.58 -6.36
N ILE A 129 18.41 8.55 -6.07
CA ILE A 129 17.58 7.91 -7.10
C ILE A 129 16.54 8.94 -7.56
N ASP A 130 16.40 9.06 -8.87
CA ASP A 130 15.38 9.88 -9.51
C ASP A 130 14.12 9.04 -9.73
N PHE A 131 13.02 9.45 -9.08
CA PHE A 131 11.71 8.82 -9.20
C PHE A 131 10.71 9.70 -9.98
N ASP A 132 11.11 10.89 -10.45
CA ASP A 132 10.18 11.93 -10.91
C ASP A 132 9.30 11.44 -12.06
N ALA A 133 9.90 10.73 -13.03
CA ALA A 133 9.16 10.18 -14.17
C ALA A 133 8.14 9.09 -13.76
N LEU A 134 8.40 8.34 -12.68
CA LEU A 134 7.49 7.33 -12.16
C LEU A 134 6.37 7.97 -11.33
N ASP A 135 6.71 8.99 -10.55
CA ASP A 135 5.75 9.80 -9.78
C ASP A 135 4.76 10.49 -10.73
N ASP A 136 5.27 11.19 -11.76
CA ASP A 136 4.44 11.83 -12.80
C ASP A 136 3.49 10.84 -13.49
N ALA A 137 4.00 9.65 -13.83
CA ALA A 137 3.19 8.60 -14.43
C ALA A 137 2.12 8.07 -13.46
N PHE A 138 2.44 7.93 -12.17
CA PHE A 138 1.50 7.49 -11.15
C PHE A 138 0.39 8.53 -10.94
N TYR A 139 0.74 9.81 -10.84
CA TYR A 139 -0.22 10.91 -10.69
C TYR A 139 -1.14 11.04 -11.90
N ALA A 140 -0.60 10.90 -13.11
CA ALA A 140 -1.41 10.92 -14.33
C ALA A 140 -2.47 9.81 -14.36
N LEU A 141 -2.20 8.63 -13.77
CA LEU A 141 -3.21 7.58 -13.65
C LEU A 141 -4.36 7.98 -12.72
N GLU A 142 -4.07 8.70 -11.63
CA GLU A 142 -5.09 9.18 -10.69
C GLU A 142 -5.94 10.30 -11.29
N GLU A 143 -5.36 11.21 -12.07
CA GLU A 143 -6.09 12.31 -12.71
C GLU A 143 -7.11 11.83 -13.76
N HIS A 144 -6.87 10.69 -14.41
CA HIS A 144 -7.68 10.22 -15.53
C HIS A 144 -8.94 9.40 -15.14
N ASN A 145 -9.23 9.24 -13.85
CA ASN A 145 -10.47 8.81 -13.17
C ASN A 145 -11.22 7.52 -13.63
N GLN A 146 -11.10 7.06 -14.88
CA GLN A 146 -11.74 5.84 -15.38
C GLN A 146 -11.19 4.55 -14.76
N ASN A 147 -10.09 4.62 -14.01
CA ASN A 147 -9.52 3.55 -13.18
C ASN A 147 -8.76 4.15 -11.97
N SER A 148 -9.35 5.16 -11.30
CA SER A 148 -8.70 5.71 -10.10
C SER A 148 -8.44 4.59 -9.10
N LEU A 149 -7.22 4.57 -8.54
CA LEU A 149 -6.82 3.58 -7.55
C LEU A 149 -7.79 3.58 -6.38
N VAL A 150 -8.21 4.75 -5.90
CA VAL A 150 -9.14 4.91 -4.77
C VAL A 150 -10.45 4.15 -5.02
N ALA A 151 -11.07 4.30 -6.19
CA ALA A 151 -12.34 3.65 -6.48
C ALA A 151 -12.21 2.11 -6.52
N ALA A 152 -11.15 1.59 -7.12
CA ALA A 152 -10.88 0.16 -7.16
C ALA A 152 -10.53 -0.40 -5.77
N LEU A 153 -9.74 0.35 -4.99
CA LEU A 153 -9.34 0.01 -3.64
C LEU A 153 -10.53 -0.01 -2.68
N ASP A 154 -11.44 0.97 -2.74
CA ASP A 154 -12.66 1.01 -1.93
C ASP A 154 -13.64 -0.11 -2.31
N ALA A 155 -13.78 -0.43 -3.60
CA ALA A 155 -14.59 -1.55 -4.05
C ALA A 155 -14.04 -2.88 -3.53
N TYR A 156 -12.71 -3.06 -3.60
CA TYR A 156 -12.02 -4.25 -3.10
C TYR A 156 -12.14 -4.35 -1.57
N ALA A 157 -11.92 -3.26 -0.84
CA ALA A 157 -12.07 -3.19 0.61
C ALA A 157 -13.51 -3.48 1.05
N THR A 158 -14.51 -2.95 0.34
CA THR A 158 -15.93 -3.26 0.62
C THR A 158 -16.22 -4.75 0.50
N ALA A 159 -15.69 -5.41 -0.54
CA ALA A 159 -15.84 -6.85 -0.73
C ALA A 159 -15.09 -7.64 0.35
N ALA A 160 -13.87 -7.21 0.70
CA ALA A 160 -13.06 -7.82 1.74
C ALA A 160 -13.77 -7.78 3.10
N LEU A 161 -14.30 -6.61 3.48
CA LEU A 161 -15.10 -6.44 4.69
C LEU A 161 -16.28 -7.42 4.66
N LYS A 162 -17.13 -7.40 3.64
CA LYS A 162 -18.28 -8.32 3.57
C LYS A 162 -17.90 -9.80 3.71
N GLY A 163 -16.77 -10.23 3.15
CA GLY A 163 -16.30 -11.61 3.24
C GLY A 163 -15.66 -12.02 4.57
N GLN A 164 -15.30 -11.08 5.44
CA GLN A 164 -14.81 -11.36 6.80
C GLN A 164 -15.95 -11.53 7.82
N TRP A 165 -17.14 -11.00 7.50
CA TRP A 165 -18.31 -10.96 8.36
C TRP A 165 -19.48 -11.74 7.72
N GLN A 166 -19.18 -12.93 7.17
CA GLN A 166 -20.13 -13.90 6.63
C GLN A 166 -19.78 -15.29 7.16
#